data_AF-A0A9P7GKY9-F1
#
_entry.id   AF-A0A9P7GKY9-F1
#
_cell.length_a   1.000
_cell.length_b   1.000
_cell.length_c   1.000
_cell.angle_alpha   90.00
_cell.angle_beta   90.00
_cell.angle_gamma   90.00
#
_symmetry.space_group_name_H-M   'P 1'
#
loop_
_entity.id
_entity.type
_entity.pdbx_description
1 polymer ?
#
loop_
_entity_poly.entity_id
_entity_poly.type
_entity_poly.pdbx_seq_one_letter_code
_entity_poly.pdbx_strand_id
1 'polypeptide(L)'
;MVRLRNPALAALGSLLAAHNALSIVFAPILGTDRPFPAGGSIAVDQPPNYFFQGFSPPFPTNDGWIGYGAGTGDATKGAITFFAGKALGVSTSATVSAAKFQVVNSTGTYVIYSLSGVISLTASNTGTITAGGKFTGILRVVKLNAPGHEVLLDQYYANYPTGVSTDYEISGLITGILYFESLRVHENHRSKLQSPNFPSTTSLSYLTTKGYMYPAIGNIWNLCYDLPTITWHVLRTPDASCRASLVAGLEYEIAHLPAVAQPGDFYFFGGHVAMVSRLALIAEQVGRNDLVSPVVNYLESMFGYLFNSASTAVPAYETAWGGIINRAGYNNI
;
A
#
# COMPACT_ATOMS: atom_id res chain seq x y z
N MET A 1 -26.02 -6.80 17.08
CA MET A 1 -26.67 -7.81 16.24
C MET A 1 -27.89 -7.19 15.55
N VAL A 2 -27.70 -6.54 14.40
CA VAL A 2 -28.77 -6.21 13.44
C VAL A 2 -28.13 -6.31 12.06
N ARG A 3 -28.43 -7.41 11.35
CA ARG A 3 -28.16 -7.59 9.93
C ARG A 3 -29.39 -7.09 9.18
N LEU A 4 -29.22 -6.16 8.26
CA LEU A 4 -30.19 -5.92 7.20
C LEU A 4 -29.57 -6.36 5.88
N ARG A 5 -29.98 -7.56 5.43
CA ARG A 5 -29.87 -7.98 4.03
C ARG A 5 -31.19 -7.61 3.37
N ASN A 6 -31.14 -7.05 2.17
CA ASN A 6 -32.18 -7.31 1.19
C ASN A 6 -31.57 -7.40 -0.22
N PRO A 7 -31.90 -8.43 -1.03
CA PRO A 7 -31.36 -8.64 -2.37
C PRO A 7 -32.32 -8.18 -3.48
N ALA A 8 -31.82 -8.25 -4.72
CA ALA A 8 -32.54 -8.39 -6.00
C ALA A 8 -32.51 -7.17 -6.96
N LEU A 9 -31.82 -7.41 -8.09
CA LEU A 9 -32.12 -7.16 -9.51
C LEU A 9 -30.79 -6.83 -10.23
N ALA A 10 -30.52 -7.13 -11.49
CA ALA A 10 -30.97 -8.06 -12.52
C ALA A 10 -30.07 -7.76 -13.75
N ALA A 11 -30.01 -8.69 -14.70
CA ALA A 11 -29.13 -8.70 -15.88
C ALA A 11 -29.22 -7.46 -16.80
N LEU A 12 -28.12 -7.15 -17.51
CA LEU A 12 -27.94 -7.24 -18.97
C LEU A 12 -26.76 -6.38 -19.44
N GLY A 13 -26.04 -6.83 -20.48
CA GLY A 13 -25.15 -5.95 -21.25
C GLY A 13 -23.90 -6.60 -21.83
N SER A 14 -24.07 -7.57 -22.73
CA SER A 14 -23.03 -7.95 -23.69
C SER A 14 -22.73 -6.77 -24.63
N LEU A 15 -21.47 -6.33 -24.71
CA LEU A 15 -21.02 -5.52 -25.84
C LEU A 15 -19.70 -6.07 -26.39
N LEU A 16 -19.80 -6.51 -27.65
CA LEU A 16 -18.71 -6.84 -28.56
C LEU A 16 -17.89 -5.58 -28.83
N ALA A 17 -16.57 -5.64 -28.67
CA ALA A 17 -15.65 -4.74 -29.34
C ALA A 17 -14.46 -5.55 -29.84
N ALA A 18 -14.39 -5.73 -31.15
CA ALA A 18 -13.28 -6.35 -31.83
C ALA A 18 -12.22 -5.29 -32.11
N HIS A 19 -10.99 -5.42 -31.60
CA HIS A 19 -9.80 -4.74 -32.15
C HIS A 19 -8.53 -5.57 -31.87
N ASN A 20 -7.93 -6.02 -32.97
CA ASN A 20 -6.51 -6.29 -33.30
C ASN A 20 -5.60 -7.11 -32.35
N ALA A 21 -4.79 -7.97 -32.98
CA ALA A 21 -3.87 -8.92 -32.36
C ALA A 21 -2.82 -8.23 -31.47
N LEU A 22 -2.79 -8.57 -30.19
CA LEU A 22 -1.77 -8.13 -29.23
C LEU A 22 -0.74 -9.23 -29.02
N SER A 23 0.51 -8.93 -29.37
CA SER A 23 1.68 -9.65 -28.87
C SER A 23 1.82 -9.36 -27.37
N ILE A 24 1.79 -10.39 -26.54
CA ILE A 24 2.06 -10.25 -25.11
C ILE A 24 3.58 -10.14 -24.93
N VAL A 25 4.08 -8.92 -24.73
CA VAL A 25 5.48 -8.66 -24.35
C VAL A 25 5.54 -8.60 -22.83
N PHE A 26 6.11 -9.62 -22.18
CA PHE A 26 6.45 -9.56 -20.76
C PHE A 26 7.76 -8.79 -20.60
N ALA A 27 7.69 -7.54 -20.09
CA ALA A 27 8.86 -6.77 -19.71
C ALA A 27 9.26 -7.07 -18.24
N PRO A 28 10.56 -7.08 -17.90
CA PRO A 28 11.01 -7.24 -16.52
C PRO A 28 10.68 -6.01 -15.68
N ILE A 29 10.22 -6.27 -14.45
CA ILE A 29 9.96 -5.28 -13.40
C ILE A 29 11.31 -4.83 -12.85
N LEU A 30 11.57 -3.51 -12.88
CA LEU A 30 12.42 -2.70 -11.99
C LEU A 30 12.59 -1.28 -12.66
N GLY A 31 11.97 -0.22 -12.10
CA GLY A 31 11.96 1.21 -12.57
C GLY A 31 11.53 2.25 -11.47
N THR A 32 12.30 3.29 -11.05
CA THR A 32 12.07 4.28 -9.95
C THR A 32 11.47 5.56 -10.50
N ASP A 33 11.39 5.68 -11.81
CA ASP A 33 10.65 6.74 -12.43
C ASP A 33 9.16 6.38 -12.48
N ARG A 34 8.31 7.41 -12.52
CA ARG A 34 6.87 7.27 -12.70
C ARG A 34 6.60 6.35 -13.91
N PRO A 35 5.82 5.27 -13.78
CA PRO A 35 5.60 4.33 -14.87
C PRO A 35 4.91 5.02 -16.05
N PHE A 36 5.50 4.90 -17.24
CA PHE A 36 4.88 5.28 -18.52
C PHE A 36 4.86 4.03 -19.44
N PRO A 37 3.83 3.16 -19.32
CA PRO A 37 3.78 1.93 -20.10
C PRO A 37 3.65 2.22 -21.61
N ALA A 38 4.46 1.53 -22.41
CA ALA A 38 4.30 1.50 -23.87
C ALA A 38 2.98 0.80 -24.19
N GLY A 39 1.96 1.59 -24.56
CA GLY A 39 0.58 1.13 -24.75
C GLY A 39 -0.49 2.13 -24.28
N GLY A 40 -0.09 3.24 -23.64
CA GLY A 40 -1.02 4.24 -23.11
C GLY A 40 -1.36 3.99 -21.65
N SER A 41 -1.93 5.01 -21.00
CA SER A 41 -2.37 4.94 -19.61
C SER A 41 -3.41 3.83 -19.43
N ILE A 42 -3.25 2.95 -18.44
CA ILE A 42 -4.32 2.01 -18.06
C ILE A 42 -5.38 2.85 -17.35
N ALA A 43 -6.35 3.35 -18.11
CA ALA A 43 -7.56 3.92 -17.55
C ALA A 43 -8.41 2.76 -17.02
N VAL A 44 -8.61 2.73 -15.71
CA VAL A 44 -9.65 1.89 -15.12
C VAL A 44 -10.94 2.68 -15.25
N ASP A 45 -11.78 2.26 -16.19
CA ASP A 45 -13.09 2.89 -16.48
C ASP A 45 -14.22 2.32 -15.59
N GLN A 46 -13.90 1.36 -14.72
CA GLN A 46 -14.85 0.71 -13.82
C GLN A 46 -14.53 1.03 -12.36
N PRO A 47 -15.49 1.51 -11.56
CA PRO A 47 -15.24 1.90 -10.18
C PRO A 47 -14.76 0.68 -9.36
N PRO A 48 -13.57 0.74 -8.73
CA PRO A 48 -12.94 -0.44 -8.13
C PRO A 48 -13.67 -0.95 -6.87
N ASN A 49 -14.52 -0.12 -6.25
CA ASN A 49 -15.42 -0.53 -5.17
C ASN A 49 -16.56 0.51 -5.00
N TYR A 50 -17.44 0.30 -4.01
CA TYR A 50 -18.59 1.16 -3.73
C TYR A 50 -18.24 2.63 -3.44
N PHE A 51 -17.05 2.93 -2.93
CA PHE A 51 -16.60 4.32 -2.71
C PHE A 51 -16.55 5.11 -4.02
N PHE A 52 -16.20 4.45 -5.13
CA PHE A 52 -16.06 5.09 -6.43
C PHE A 52 -17.36 5.09 -7.25
N GLN A 53 -18.48 4.59 -6.69
CA GLN A 53 -19.76 4.68 -7.39
C GLN A 53 -20.21 6.14 -7.49
N GLY A 54 -20.45 6.61 -8.72
CA GLY A 54 -20.85 7.98 -9.03
C GLY A 54 -19.70 8.93 -9.38
N PHE A 55 -18.45 8.46 -9.31
CA PHE A 55 -17.29 9.21 -9.79
C PHE A 55 -17.01 8.88 -11.26
N SER A 56 -16.38 9.81 -11.98
CA SER A 56 -15.97 9.61 -13.37
C SER A 56 -14.54 9.05 -13.44
N PRO A 57 -14.25 8.14 -14.37
CA PRO A 57 -12.89 7.68 -14.60
C PRO A 57 -11.95 8.80 -15.10
N PRO A 58 -10.62 8.61 -15.03
CA PRO A 58 -9.91 7.39 -14.64
C PRO A 58 -9.91 7.18 -13.13
N PHE A 59 -10.32 5.99 -12.68
CA PHE A 59 -10.26 5.64 -11.26
C PHE A 59 -8.82 5.38 -10.81
N PRO A 60 -8.50 5.60 -9.52
CA PRO A 60 -7.18 5.33 -8.97
C PRO A 60 -6.76 3.88 -9.28
N THR A 61 -5.72 3.75 -10.09
CA THR A 61 -4.97 2.52 -10.18
C THR A 61 -4.22 2.34 -8.87
N ASN A 62 -4.04 1.10 -8.45
CA ASN A 62 -3.25 0.66 -7.31
C ASN A 62 -1.74 0.98 -7.44
N ASP A 63 -1.38 1.98 -8.26
CA ASP A 63 -0.03 2.52 -8.42
C ASP A 63 0.49 3.13 -7.10
N GLY A 64 -0.39 3.59 -6.21
CA GLY A 64 -0.02 4.12 -4.89
C GLY A 64 0.55 3.09 -3.89
N TRP A 65 0.40 1.79 -4.17
CA TRP A 65 0.95 0.70 -3.34
C TRP A 65 2.09 -0.08 -4.01
N ILE A 66 2.52 0.30 -5.23
CA ILE A 66 3.72 -0.27 -5.85
C ILE A 66 4.95 0.45 -5.28
N GLY A 67 5.23 0.18 -4.02
CA GLY A 67 6.52 0.50 -3.41
C GLY A 67 7.60 -0.46 -3.88
N TYR A 68 7.99 -0.42 -5.16
CA TYR A 68 9.26 -0.96 -5.66
C TYR A 68 9.68 -0.17 -6.91
N GLY A 69 10.35 0.96 -6.69
CA GLY A 69 11.08 1.63 -7.74
C GLY A 69 12.42 0.95 -8.02
N ALA A 70 12.89 0.95 -9.26
CA ALA A 70 14.29 0.70 -9.62
C ALA A 70 14.93 1.77 -10.51
N GLY A 71 16.07 2.32 -10.12
CA GLY A 71 16.82 3.38 -10.82
C GLY A 71 16.71 3.45 -12.35
N THR A 72 16.91 4.65 -12.89
CA THR A 72 17.31 4.86 -14.29
C THR A 72 18.49 3.95 -14.63
N GLY A 73 18.18 2.88 -15.35
CA GLY A 73 19.12 1.94 -15.90
C GLY A 73 18.41 1.18 -16.99
N ASP A 74 19.03 1.03 -18.14
CA ASP A 74 18.50 0.19 -19.21
C ASP A 74 18.34 -1.23 -18.64
N ALA A 75 17.11 -1.63 -18.35
CA ALA A 75 16.80 -3.00 -17.98
C ALA A 75 17.13 -3.87 -19.19
N THR A 76 18.35 -4.41 -19.20
CA THR A 76 18.76 -5.40 -20.18
C THR A 76 17.74 -6.53 -20.13
N LYS A 77 17.01 -6.71 -21.24
CA LYS A 77 16.13 -7.83 -21.50
C LYS A 77 17.00 -9.10 -21.48
N GLY A 78 17.19 -9.66 -20.29
CA GLY A 78 18.09 -10.79 -20.08
C GLY A 78 17.73 -11.91 -21.03
N ALA A 79 18.71 -12.39 -21.79
CA ALA A 79 18.49 -13.47 -22.75
C ALA A 79 17.88 -14.68 -22.03
N ILE A 80 16.80 -15.25 -22.59
CA ILE A 80 16.25 -16.50 -22.06
C ILE A 80 17.21 -17.60 -22.48
N THR A 81 17.79 -18.29 -21.52
CA THR A 81 18.77 -19.36 -21.73
C THR A 81 18.14 -20.74 -21.55
N PHE A 82 16.97 -20.83 -20.93
CA PHE A 82 16.22 -22.07 -20.77
C PHE A 82 14.72 -21.80 -20.80
N PHE A 83 13.99 -22.65 -21.52
CA PHE A 83 12.55 -22.61 -21.62
C PHE A 83 11.96 -24.03 -21.65
N ALA A 84 11.16 -24.37 -20.64
CA ALA A 84 10.35 -25.59 -20.55
C ALA A 84 11.09 -26.87 -20.98
N GLY A 85 12.26 -27.12 -20.38
CA GLY A 85 13.07 -28.31 -20.67
C GLY A 85 14.03 -28.16 -21.84
N LYS A 86 14.07 -27.00 -22.51
CA LYS A 86 14.94 -26.72 -23.65
C LYS A 86 15.94 -25.60 -23.33
N ALA A 87 17.23 -25.86 -23.52
CA ALA A 87 18.22 -24.81 -23.54
C ALA A 87 18.06 -23.96 -24.82
N LEU A 88 18.21 -22.64 -24.68
CA LEU A 88 18.18 -21.69 -25.80
C LEU A 88 19.57 -21.08 -25.98
N GLY A 89 20.17 -21.33 -27.15
CA GLY A 89 21.38 -20.66 -27.61
C GLY A 89 21.10 -19.30 -28.24
N VAL A 90 22.16 -18.58 -28.61
CA VAL A 90 22.08 -17.25 -29.24
C VAL A 90 21.17 -17.28 -30.47
N SER A 91 20.21 -16.36 -30.53
CA SER A 91 19.24 -16.22 -31.62
C SER A 91 18.37 -17.45 -31.90
N THR A 92 18.29 -18.38 -30.96
CA THR A 92 17.41 -19.56 -31.07
C THR A 92 16.03 -19.32 -30.45
N SER A 93 15.07 -20.16 -30.81
CA SER A 93 13.76 -20.22 -30.15
C SER A 93 13.33 -21.67 -29.94
N ALA A 94 12.46 -21.90 -28.96
CA ALA A 94 11.83 -23.18 -28.72
C ALA A 94 10.33 -22.98 -28.52
N THR A 95 9.54 -23.79 -29.23
CA THR A 95 8.09 -23.89 -29.03
C THR A 95 7.80 -25.13 -28.18
N VAL A 96 7.06 -24.95 -27.10
CA VAL A 96 6.66 -26.02 -26.18
C VAL A 96 5.16 -25.89 -25.90
N SER A 97 4.48 -27.03 -25.89
CA SER A 97 3.08 -27.14 -25.46
C SER A 97 3.01 -27.77 -24.07
N ALA A 98 2.64 -26.98 -23.07
CA ALA A 98 2.53 -27.42 -21.68
C ALA A 98 1.51 -26.57 -20.90
N ALA A 99 1.17 -26.99 -19.68
CA ALA A 99 0.45 -26.16 -18.72
C ALA A 99 1.39 -25.46 -17.72
N LYS A 100 2.68 -25.83 -17.70
CA LYS A 100 3.72 -25.31 -16.82
C LYS A 100 5.01 -25.11 -17.60
N PHE A 101 5.63 -23.93 -17.48
CA PHE A 101 6.85 -23.58 -18.18
C PHE A 101 7.86 -23.00 -17.21
N GLN A 102 9.02 -23.65 -17.07
CA GLN A 102 10.16 -23.05 -16.39
C GLN A 102 10.94 -22.16 -17.36
N VAL A 103 11.27 -20.95 -16.94
CA VAL A 103 11.99 -19.95 -17.72
C VAL A 103 13.23 -19.52 -16.93
N VAL A 104 14.40 -19.51 -17.55
CA VAL A 104 15.64 -19.01 -16.94
C VAL A 104 16.22 -17.89 -17.80
N ASN A 105 16.59 -16.80 -17.14
CA ASN A 105 17.36 -15.70 -17.71
C ASN A 105 18.44 -15.24 -16.73
N SER A 106 19.14 -14.14 -17.05
CA SER A 106 20.19 -13.57 -16.18
C SER A 106 19.70 -13.08 -14.82
N THR A 107 18.40 -12.82 -14.65
CA THR A 107 17.80 -12.32 -13.40
C THR A 107 17.33 -13.45 -12.49
N GLY A 108 17.12 -14.65 -13.03
CA GLY A 108 16.79 -15.83 -12.25
C GLY A 108 15.87 -16.81 -12.97
N THR A 109 15.24 -17.68 -12.17
CA THR A 109 14.31 -18.69 -12.64
C THR A 109 12.87 -18.28 -12.33
N TYR A 110 11.97 -18.54 -13.27
CA TYR A 110 10.54 -18.25 -13.18
C TYR A 110 9.75 -19.47 -13.62
N VAL A 111 8.50 -19.57 -13.14
CA VAL A 111 7.54 -20.58 -13.58
C VAL A 111 6.27 -19.87 -14.07
N ILE A 112 5.82 -20.25 -15.26
CA ILE A 112 4.55 -19.83 -15.84
C ILE A 112 3.58 -21.00 -15.71
N TYR A 113 2.42 -20.78 -15.10
CA TYR A 113 1.32 -21.73 -15.03
C TYR A 113 0.16 -21.24 -15.91
N SER A 114 -0.37 -22.13 -16.73
CA SER A 114 -1.65 -21.95 -17.42
C SER A 114 -2.73 -22.68 -16.65
N LEU A 115 -3.68 -21.92 -16.10
CA LEU A 115 -4.83 -22.47 -15.38
C LEU A 115 -5.95 -22.89 -16.35
N SER A 116 -5.77 -22.60 -17.64
CA SER A 116 -6.73 -22.91 -18.71
C SER A 116 -6.30 -24.13 -19.55
N GLY A 117 -5.43 -24.98 -19.00
CA GLY A 117 -4.93 -26.18 -19.66
C GLY A 117 -3.64 -25.98 -20.46
N VAL A 118 -3.34 -26.93 -21.34
CA VAL A 118 -2.14 -26.93 -22.18
C VAL A 118 -2.21 -25.81 -23.22
N ILE A 119 -1.15 -24.99 -23.28
CA ILE A 119 -0.99 -23.93 -24.29
C ILE A 119 0.35 -24.08 -25.00
N SER A 120 0.44 -23.57 -26.23
CA SER A 120 1.69 -23.55 -26.99
C SER A 120 2.35 -22.18 -26.90
N LEU A 121 3.55 -22.14 -26.31
CA LEU A 121 4.36 -20.93 -26.17
C LEU A 121 5.71 -21.10 -26.88
N THR A 122 6.16 -20.05 -27.55
CA THR A 122 7.46 -19.96 -28.22
C THR A 122 8.33 -18.96 -27.46
N ALA A 123 9.40 -19.43 -26.84
CA ALA A 123 10.39 -18.56 -26.24
C ALA A 123 11.57 -18.34 -27.19
N SER A 124 12.06 -17.11 -27.29
CA SER A 124 13.31 -16.79 -27.99
C SER A 124 14.40 -16.35 -27.03
N ASN A 125 15.64 -16.63 -27.40
CA ASN A 125 16.81 -16.19 -26.64
C ASN A 125 16.90 -14.65 -26.53
N THR A 126 16.23 -13.91 -27.41
CA THR A 126 16.14 -12.44 -27.33
C THR A 126 15.27 -11.95 -26.16
N GLY A 127 14.71 -12.85 -25.35
CA GLY A 127 13.92 -12.53 -24.16
C GLY A 127 12.43 -12.36 -24.43
N THR A 128 11.90 -12.95 -25.51
CA THR A 128 10.45 -12.94 -25.78
C THR A 128 9.84 -14.31 -25.54
N ILE A 129 8.61 -14.35 -25.04
CA ILE A 129 7.76 -15.54 -25.02
C ILE A 129 6.44 -15.16 -25.68
N THR A 130 6.07 -15.85 -26.75
CA THR A 130 4.86 -15.56 -27.53
C THR A 130 3.94 -16.78 -27.57
N ALA A 131 2.62 -16.56 -27.55
CA ALA A 131 1.66 -17.63 -27.79
C ALA A 131 1.50 -17.86 -29.30
N GLY A 132 1.21 -19.10 -29.71
CA GLY A 132 0.97 -19.45 -31.12
C GLY A 132 -0.33 -18.88 -31.71
N GLY A 133 -1.18 -18.26 -30.88
CA GLY A 133 -2.45 -17.66 -31.29
C GLY A 133 -3.10 -16.89 -30.15
N LYS A 134 -4.32 -16.41 -30.39
CA LYS A 134 -5.11 -15.73 -29.35
C LYS A 134 -5.35 -16.69 -28.19
N PHE A 135 -5.13 -16.20 -26.98
CA PHE A 135 -5.37 -16.94 -25.74
C PHE A 135 -6.44 -16.21 -24.91
N THR A 136 -7.36 -16.97 -24.34
CA THR A 136 -8.36 -16.49 -23.37
C THR A 136 -8.31 -17.41 -22.18
N GLY A 137 -7.93 -16.88 -21.03
CA GLY A 137 -7.70 -17.68 -19.84
C GLY A 137 -6.78 -16.99 -18.84
N ILE A 138 -6.29 -17.77 -17.88
CA ILE A 138 -5.47 -17.25 -16.78
C ILE A 138 -4.06 -17.82 -16.87
N LEU A 139 -3.08 -16.93 -16.97
CA LEU A 139 -1.67 -17.23 -16.78
C LEU A 139 -1.21 -16.66 -15.45
N ARG A 140 -0.42 -17.43 -14.71
CA ARG A 140 0.26 -16.96 -13.50
C ARG A 140 1.75 -17.13 -13.65
N VAL A 141 2.50 -16.13 -13.22
CA VAL A 141 3.96 -16.14 -13.25
C VAL A 141 4.47 -15.98 -11.83
N VAL A 142 5.47 -16.76 -11.46
CA VAL A 142 6.12 -16.67 -10.15
C VAL A 142 7.63 -16.84 -10.29
N LYS A 143 8.40 -16.12 -9.47
CA LYS A 143 9.85 -16.32 -9.37
C LYS A 143 10.13 -17.59 -8.56
N LEU A 144 10.95 -18.48 -9.09
CA LEU A 144 11.46 -19.66 -8.39
C LEU A 144 12.85 -19.33 -7.85
N ASN A 145 12.90 -18.93 -6.57
CA ASN A 145 14.16 -18.48 -5.95
C ASN A 145 15.12 -19.64 -5.63
N ALA A 146 14.60 -20.84 -5.39
CA ALA A 146 15.36 -22.06 -5.18
C ALA A 146 14.57 -23.27 -5.70
N PRO A 147 15.20 -24.36 -6.19
CA PRO A 147 14.49 -25.53 -6.69
C PRO A 147 13.50 -26.12 -5.67
N GLY A 148 13.86 -26.16 -4.38
CA GLY A 148 13.00 -26.67 -3.32
C GLY A 148 11.70 -25.87 -3.10
N HIS A 149 11.63 -24.63 -3.60
CA HIS A 149 10.43 -23.79 -3.49
C HIS A 149 9.30 -24.24 -4.43
N GLU A 150 9.63 -24.98 -5.48
CA GLU A 150 8.70 -25.35 -6.55
C GLU A 150 7.54 -26.20 -6.02
N VAL A 151 7.81 -27.10 -5.07
CA VAL A 151 6.81 -27.99 -4.47
C VAL A 151 5.65 -27.21 -3.86
N LEU A 152 5.94 -26.15 -3.10
CA LEU A 152 4.89 -25.35 -2.47
C LEU A 152 4.16 -24.47 -3.49
N LEU A 153 4.86 -23.99 -4.52
CA LEU A 153 4.24 -23.22 -5.61
C LEU A 153 3.28 -24.08 -6.42
N ASP A 154 3.67 -25.30 -6.76
CA ASP A 154 2.85 -26.30 -7.47
C ASP A 154 1.62 -26.72 -6.67
N GLN A 155 1.65 -26.63 -5.34
CA GLN A 155 0.48 -26.94 -4.52
C GLN A 155 -0.60 -25.84 -4.62
N TYR A 156 -0.21 -24.58 -4.84
CA TYR A 156 -1.12 -23.43 -4.74
C TYR A 156 -1.24 -22.59 -6.03
N TYR A 157 -0.69 -23.04 -7.16
CA TYR A 157 -0.72 -22.28 -8.41
C TYR A 157 -2.14 -22.03 -8.94
N ALA A 158 -3.13 -22.85 -8.59
CA ALA A 158 -4.52 -22.61 -8.99
C ALA A 158 -5.19 -21.48 -8.17
N ASN A 159 -4.64 -21.16 -6.98
CA ASN A 159 -5.28 -20.25 -6.03
C ASN A 159 -4.64 -18.86 -6.12
N TYR A 160 -5.39 -17.88 -6.60
CA TYR A 160 -4.98 -16.47 -6.68
C TYR A 160 -6.02 -15.57 -6.01
N PRO A 161 -5.58 -14.52 -5.29
CA PRO A 161 -6.51 -13.57 -4.70
C PRO A 161 -7.16 -12.71 -5.81
N THR A 162 -8.46 -12.46 -5.68
CA THR A 162 -9.22 -11.55 -6.56
C THR A 162 -9.59 -10.24 -5.84
N GLY A 163 -9.24 -10.14 -4.56
CA GLY A 163 -9.49 -9.02 -3.69
C GLY A 163 -8.99 -9.35 -2.29
N VAL A 164 -8.95 -8.34 -1.42
CA VAL A 164 -8.67 -8.48 0.01
C VAL A 164 -9.67 -7.60 0.74
N SER A 165 -10.32 -8.14 1.76
CA SER A 165 -11.07 -7.33 2.73
C SER A 165 -10.22 -7.16 3.97
N THR A 166 -10.34 -5.99 4.60
CA THR A 166 -9.68 -5.70 5.86
C THR A 166 -10.69 -5.17 6.84
N ASP A 167 -10.64 -5.64 8.07
CA ASP A 167 -11.48 -5.16 9.16
C ASP A 167 -10.66 -5.13 10.46
N TYR A 168 -11.17 -4.52 11.52
CA TYR A 168 -10.49 -4.53 12.81
C TYR A 168 -11.48 -4.61 13.98
N GLU A 169 -10.99 -5.13 15.09
CA GLU A 169 -11.67 -5.13 16.38
C GLU A 169 -10.73 -4.55 17.44
N ILE A 170 -11.29 -3.76 18.36
CA ILE A 170 -10.59 -3.37 19.59
C ILE A 170 -11.26 -4.13 20.72
N SER A 171 -10.51 -5.05 21.34
CA SER A 171 -10.97 -5.82 22.49
C SER A 171 -10.41 -5.22 23.76
N GLY A 172 -11.30 -4.70 24.62
CA GLY A 172 -10.90 -4.00 25.83
C GLY A 172 -10.18 -2.67 25.54
N LEU A 173 -9.16 -2.33 26.33
CA LEU A 173 -8.45 -1.05 26.21
C LEU A 173 -7.08 -1.16 25.52
N ILE A 174 -6.54 -2.37 25.38
CA ILE A 174 -5.12 -2.56 25.03
C ILE A 174 -4.89 -3.61 23.95
N THR A 175 -5.93 -4.11 23.29
CA THR A 175 -5.78 -5.14 22.25
C THR A 175 -6.51 -4.74 20.99
N GLY A 176 -5.78 -4.68 19.88
CA GLY A 176 -6.32 -4.50 18.54
C GLY A 176 -6.12 -5.77 17.71
N ILE A 177 -7.17 -6.22 17.03
CA ILE A 177 -7.10 -7.33 16.09
C ILE A 177 -7.37 -6.78 14.69
N LEU A 178 -6.48 -7.04 13.76
CA LEU A 178 -6.63 -6.69 12.35
C LEU A 178 -6.94 -7.96 11.55
N TYR A 179 -8.06 -7.96 10.85
CA TYR A 179 -8.53 -9.05 10.01
C TYR A 179 -8.16 -8.80 8.56
N PHE A 180 -7.65 -9.82 7.89
CA PHE A 180 -7.47 -9.83 6.44
C PHE A 180 -8.13 -11.09 5.89
N GLU A 181 -9.01 -10.93 4.90
CA GLU A 181 -9.48 -12.06 4.09
C GLU A 181 -8.80 -12.05 2.73
N SER A 182 -8.41 -13.23 2.25
CA SER A 182 -7.78 -13.48 0.95
C SER A 182 -6.35 -12.92 0.74
N LEU A 183 -5.59 -12.63 1.81
CA LEU A 183 -4.21 -12.10 1.71
C LEU A 183 -3.13 -13.19 1.57
N ARG A 184 -1.98 -12.85 0.94
CA ARG A 184 -0.71 -13.61 0.91
C ARG A 184 0.49 -12.69 1.31
N VAL A 185 1.53 -13.25 1.93
CA VAL A 185 2.10 -12.82 3.25
C VAL A 185 3.16 -11.72 3.19
N HIS A 186 3.38 -11.04 4.33
CA HIS A 186 4.50 -10.15 4.61
C HIS A 186 5.16 -10.46 5.97
N GLU A 187 6.46 -10.14 6.13
CA GLU A 187 7.32 -10.59 7.24
C GLU A 187 6.89 -10.06 8.62
N ASN A 188 6.56 -8.76 8.74
CA ASN A 188 6.14 -8.16 10.01
C ASN A 188 4.79 -8.70 10.54
N HIS A 189 4.00 -9.38 9.71
CA HIS A 189 2.73 -9.96 10.13
C HIS A 189 2.93 -11.29 10.86
N ARG A 190 3.99 -12.05 10.55
CA ARG A 190 4.20 -13.41 11.11
C ARG A 190 4.22 -13.44 12.63
N SER A 191 4.84 -12.45 13.26
CA SER A 191 4.97 -12.39 14.73
C SER A 191 3.67 -12.07 15.45
N LYS A 192 2.66 -11.53 14.75
CA LYS A 192 1.37 -11.14 15.33
C LYS A 192 0.19 -12.00 14.84
N LEU A 193 0.42 -12.90 13.90
CA LEU A 193 -0.61 -13.82 13.40
C LEU A 193 -1.11 -14.75 14.52
N GLN A 194 -2.43 -14.83 14.67
CA GLN A 194 -3.09 -15.80 15.54
C GLN A 194 -3.27 -17.13 14.82
N SER A 195 -2.92 -18.23 15.50
CA SER A 195 -3.04 -19.60 14.99
C SER A 195 -2.52 -19.80 13.55
N PRO A 196 -1.29 -19.34 13.23
CA PRO A 196 -0.80 -19.37 11.86
C PRO A 196 -0.49 -20.80 11.39
N ASN A 197 -0.76 -21.06 10.11
CA ASN A 197 -0.21 -22.21 9.42
C ASN A 197 1.02 -21.78 8.60
N PHE A 198 2.19 -21.92 9.20
CA PHE A 198 3.47 -21.60 8.56
C PHE A 198 4.13 -22.86 7.99
N PRO A 199 4.36 -22.91 6.67
CA PRO A 199 5.35 -23.82 6.10
C PRO A 199 6.75 -23.53 6.67
N SER A 200 7.66 -24.50 6.55
CA SER A 200 9.08 -24.28 6.85
C SER A 200 9.60 -23.06 6.10
N THR A 201 10.49 -22.28 6.74
CA THR A 201 11.15 -21.11 6.12
C THR A 201 12.01 -21.50 4.92
N THR A 202 12.40 -22.76 4.80
CA THR A 202 13.10 -23.33 3.65
C THR A 202 12.17 -23.74 2.50
N SER A 203 10.86 -23.82 2.73
CA SER A 203 9.90 -24.27 1.72
C SER A 203 9.54 -23.19 0.70
N LEU A 204 9.65 -21.90 1.08
CA LEU A 204 9.52 -20.77 0.18
C LEU A 204 9.96 -19.49 0.89
N SER A 205 10.80 -18.71 0.24
CA SER A 205 11.25 -17.42 0.76
C SER A 205 11.65 -16.46 -0.35
N TYR A 206 11.43 -15.17 -0.12
CA TYR A 206 11.85 -14.07 -1.00
C TYR A 206 12.53 -12.98 -0.18
N LEU A 207 13.74 -12.60 -0.55
CA LEU A 207 14.40 -11.45 0.03
C LEU A 207 13.81 -10.17 -0.58
N THR A 208 13.41 -9.24 0.28
CA THR A 208 12.88 -7.92 -0.09
C THR A 208 13.59 -6.81 0.66
N THR A 209 13.23 -5.55 0.38
CA THR A 209 13.72 -4.39 1.14
C THR A 209 13.32 -4.39 2.61
N LYS A 210 12.33 -5.21 3.00
CA LYS A 210 11.86 -5.35 4.38
C LYS A 210 12.38 -6.60 5.08
N GLY A 211 13.27 -7.37 4.42
CA GLY A 211 13.80 -8.64 4.90
C GLY A 211 13.25 -9.86 4.15
N TYR A 212 13.37 -11.04 4.75
CA TYR A 212 12.87 -12.28 4.18
C TYR A 212 11.35 -12.43 4.37
N MET A 213 10.64 -12.40 3.24
CA MET A 213 9.23 -12.76 3.20
C MET A 213 9.06 -14.27 3.06
N TYR A 214 8.28 -14.85 3.97
CA TYR A 214 7.92 -16.27 4.00
C TYR A 214 6.41 -16.41 3.86
N PRO A 215 5.87 -17.55 3.39
CA PRO A 215 4.43 -17.76 3.26
C PRO A 215 3.76 -18.19 4.57
N ALA A 216 2.45 -17.96 4.67
CA ALA A 216 1.50 -18.46 5.64
C ALA A 216 0.29 -18.92 4.83
N ILE A 217 -0.21 -20.11 5.13
CA ILE A 217 -1.27 -20.74 4.37
C ILE A 217 -2.60 -20.44 5.05
N GLY A 218 -3.53 -19.87 4.29
CA GLY A 218 -4.87 -19.54 4.77
C GLY A 218 -5.48 -18.44 3.93
N ASN A 219 -6.79 -18.31 4.03
CA ASN A 219 -7.59 -17.25 3.41
C ASN A 219 -8.09 -16.23 4.44
N ILE A 220 -7.80 -16.41 5.73
CA ILE A 220 -8.19 -15.49 6.81
C ILE A 220 -7.01 -15.37 7.76
N TRP A 221 -6.58 -14.14 8.02
CA TRP A 221 -5.52 -13.85 8.97
C TRP A 221 -5.94 -12.80 9.98
N ASN A 222 -5.72 -13.13 11.24
CA ASN A 222 -5.99 -12.25 12.36
C ASN A 222 -4.65 -11.86 12.97
N LEU A 223 -4.34 -10.57 13.01
CA LEU A 223 -3.11 -10.06 13.58
C LEU A 223 -3.45 -9.37 14.90
N CYS A 224 -2.92 -9.89 16.00
CA CYS A 224 -3.18 -9.38 17.34
C CYS A 224 -2.05 -8.46 17.80
N TYR A 225 -2.39 -7.21 18.11
CA TYR A 225 -1.46 -6.19 18.57
C TYR A 225 -1.82 -5.71 19.98
N ASP A 226 -0.79 -5.50 20.78
CA ASP A 226 -0.89 -4.78 22.05
C ASP A 226 -0.89 -3.28 21.73
N LEU A 227 -1.96 -2.59 22.12
CA LEU A 227 -2.10 -1.15 21.93
C LEU A 227 -1.45 -0.42 23.11
N PRO A 228 -0.74 0.69 22.85
CA PRO A 228 -0.10 1.44 23.91
C PRO A 228 -1.14 2.19 24.76
N THR A 229 -0.87 2.32 26.05
CA THR A 229 -1.72 3.08 27.00
C THR A 229 -1.37 4.57 27.00
N ILE A 230 -1.29 5.19 25.83
CA ILE A 230 -0.98 6.62 25.74
C ILE A 230 -2.11 7.46 26.33
N THR A 231 -1.74 8.50 27.07
CA THR A 231 -2.66 9.51 27.63
C THR A 231 -2.07 10.90 27.37
N TRP A 232 -2.80 11.95 27.76
CA TRP A 232 -2.39 13.34 27.55
C TRP A 232 -1.10 13.70 28.31
N HIS A 233 -0.94 13.14 29.50
CA HIS A 233 0.17 13.39 30.40
C HIS A 233 1.31 12.39 30.24
N VAL A 234 2.53 12.86 30.53
CA VAL A 234 3.69 11.98 30.69
C VAL A 234 3.50 11.10 31.93
N LEU A 235 3.92 9.84 31.86
CA LEU A 235 3.72 8.88 32.96
C LEU A 235 4.54 9.22 34.22
N ARG A 236 5.60 10.01 34.07
CA ARG A 236 6.51 10.37 35.17
C ARG A 236 6.48 11.87 35.42
N THR A 237 6.23 12.24 36.67
CA THR A 237 6.34 13.63 37.11
C THR A 237 7.79 14.15 36.95
N PRO A 238 7.99 15.43 36.61
CA PRO A 238 9.30 16.05 36.63
C PRO A 238 9.99 15.89 38.00
N ASP A 239 11.32 15.81 37.99
CA ASP A 239 12.09 15.77 39.23
C ASP A 239 11.86 17.06 40.05
N ALA A 240 11.74 16.90 41.37
CA ALA A 240 11.45 18.03 42.26
C ALA A 240 12.50 19.15 42.15
N SER A 241 13.76 18.81 41.91
CA SER A 241 14.86 19.77 41.74
C SER A 241 14.71 20.65 40.50
N CYS A 242 14.03 20.17 39.46
CA CYS A 242 13.82 20.90 38.21
C CYS A 242 12.49 21.66 38.17
N ARG A 243 11.58 21.40 39.11
CA ARG A 243 10.20 21.89 39.03
C ARG A 243 10.10 23.41 39.01
N ALA A 244 10.90 24.10 39.82
CA ALA A 244 10.89 25.56 39.87
C ALA A 244 11.32 26.18 38.52
N SER A 245 12.43 25.70 37.96
CA SER A 245 12.92 26.16 36.65
C SER A 245 11.96 25.85 35.51
N LEU A 246 11.29 24.68 35.56
CA LEU A 246 10.29 24.30 34.58
C LEU A 246 9.07 25.24 34.64
N VAL A 247 8.56 25.55 35.84
CA VAL A 247 7.44 26.49 36.00
C VAL A 247 7.84 27.88 35.52
N ALA A 248 9.03 28.37 35.85
CA ALA A 248 9.51 29.67 35.38
C ALA A 248 9.64 29.73 33.85
N GLY A 249 10.14 28.65 33.22
CA GLY A 249 10.19 28.54 31.76
C GLY A 249 8.79 28.52 31.13
N LEU A 250 7.86 27.76 31.70
CA LEU A 250 6.46 27.70 31.25
C LEU A 250 5.79 29.09 31.29
N GLU A 251 5.95 29.81 32.40
CA GLU A 251 5.44 31.18 32.54
C GLU A 251 6.04 32.12 31.50
N TYR A 252 7.35 32.01 31.29
CA TYR A 252 8.06 32.81 30.29
C TYR A 252 7.51 32.55 28.88
N GLU A 253 7.43 31.30 28.45
CA GLU A 253 6.95 30.93 27.11
C GLU A 253 5.52 31.41 26.87
N ILE A 254 4.61 31.21 27.85
CA ILE A 254 3.21 31.63 27.72
C ILE A 254 3.09 33.16 27.68
N ALA A 255 3.87 33.88 28.50
CA ALA A 255 3.87 35.34 28.50
C ALA A 255 4.47 35.95 27.23
N HIS A 256 5.31 35.20 26.50
CA HIS A 256 5.98 35.65 25.28
C HIS A 256 5.45 34.98 24.01
N LEU A 257 4.25 34.37 24.06
CA LEU A 257 3.58 33.92 22.84
C LEU A 257 3.48 35.10 21.85
N PRO A 258 3.89 34.90 20.58
CA PRO A 258 3.85 35.98 19.60
C PRO A 258 2.41 36.38 19.32
N ALA A 259 2.18 37.50 18.63
CA ALA A 259 0.83 37.81 18.16
C ALA A 259 0.30 36.70 17.25
N VAL A 260 -0.97 36.33 17.43
CA VAL A 260 -1.65 35.36 16.56
C VAL A 260 -1.67 35.91 15.14
N ALA A 261 -1.09 35.17 14.21
CA ALA A 261 -0.97 35.56 12.81
C ALA A 261 -1.58 34.50 11.89
N GLN A 262 -2.01 34.94 10.71
CA GLN A 262 -2.55 34.06 9.68
C GLN A 262 -1.50 33.03 9.24
N PRO A 263 -1.85 31.74 9.15
CA PRO A 263 -0.92 30.72 8.70
C PRO A 263 -0.56 30.85 7.21
N GLY A 264 0.72 30.67 6.90
CA GLY A 264 1.21 30.55 5.51
C GLY A 264 0.90 29.19 4.89
N ASP A 265 0.92 28.12 5.69
CA ASP A 265 0.67 26.74 5.29
C ASP A 265 0.25 25.89 6.50
N PHE A 266 -0.24 24.66 6.26
CA PHE A 266 -0.68 23.76 7.32
C PHE A 266 0.44 23.05 8.07
N TYR A 267 1.62 22.87 7.48
CA TYR A 267 2.71 22.13 8.09
C TYR A 267 3.31 22.91 9.25
N PHE A 268 3.75 24.15 9.01
CA PHE A 268 4.30 25.01 10.05
C PHE A 268 3.22 25.47 11.04
N PHE A 269 1.99 25.70 10.56
CA PHE A 269 0.85 25.95 11.45
C PHE A 269 0.61 24.79 12.43
N GLY A 270 0.54 23.55 11.92
CA GLY A 270 0.33 22.37 12.76
C GLY A 270 1.46 22.15 13.77
N GLY A 271 2.71 22.40 13.38
CA GLY A 271 3.86 22.38 14.28
C GLY A 271 3.73 23.39 15.42
N HIS A 272 3.33 24.64 15.11
CA HIS A 272 3.11 25.68 16.12
C HIS A 272 1.94 25.35 17.05
N VAL A 273 0.81 24.87 16.50
CA VAL A 273 -0.35 24.40 17.30
C VAL A 273 0.08 23.31 18.28
N ALA A 274 0.82 22.31 17.81
CA ALA A 274 1.27 21.21 18.66
C ALA A 274 2.18 21.68 19.79
N MET A 275 3.12 22.59 19.50
CA MET A 275 4.02 23.19 20.48
C MET A 275 3.23 23.97 21.55
N VAL A 276 2.36 24.88 21.14
CA VAL A 276 1.58 25.72 22.07
C VAL A 276 0.60 24.87 22.89
N SER A 277 -0.06 23.88 22.27
CA SER A 277 -0.96 22.95 22.99
C SER A 277 -0.24 22.18 24.09
N ARG A 278 1.06 21.88 23.93
CA ARG A 278 1.85 21.21 24.96
C ARG A 278 2.07 22.09 26.18
N LEU A 279 2.10 23.42 26.06
CA LEU A 279 2.23 24.32 27.21
C LEU A 279 1.04 24.16 28.18
N ALA A 280 -0.18 24.04 27.67
CA ALA A 280 -1.36 23.79 28.50
C ALA A 280 -1.27 22.46 29.25
N LEU A 281 -0.89 21.38 28.57
CA LEU A 281 -0.72 20.05 29.19
C LEU A 281 0.40 20.03 30.25
N ILE A 282 1.47 20.80 30.04
CA ILE A 282 2.55 20.95 31.03
C ILE A 282 2.04 21.76 32.22
N ALA A 283 1.28 22.83 31.98
CA ALA A 283 0.69 23.67 33.03
C ALA A 283 -0.18 22.84 33.98
N GLU A 284 -1.07 22.00 33.44
CA GLU A 284 -1.87 21.05 34.22
C GLU A 284 -0.97 20.10 35.03
N GLN A 285 0.04 19.50 34.37
CA GLN A 285 0.94 18.52 35.00
C GLN A 285 1.73 19.10 36.19
N VAL A 286 2.05 20.39 36.17
CA VAL A 286 2.80 21.06 37.25
C VAL A 286 1.92 21.84 38.23
N GLY A 287 0.60 21.81 38.05
CA GLY A 287 -0.39 22.43 38.94
C GLY A 287 -0.61 23.93 38.70
N ARG A 288 -0.27 24.44 37.52
CA ARG A 288 -0.47 25.84 37.08
C ARG A 288 -1.66 25.97 36.15
N ASN A 289 -2.82 25.52 36.62
CA ASN A 289 -4.06 25.52 35.85
C ASN A 289 -4.50 26.94 35.42
N ASP A 290 -4.05 27.98 36.12
CA ASP A 290 -4.25 29.38 35.76
C ASP A 290 -3.65 29.74 34.39
N LEU A 291 -2.60 29.03 33.96
CA LEU A 291 -1.93 29.27 32.68
C LEU A 291 -2.59 28.55 31.50
N VAL A 292 -3.58 27.69 31.73
CA VAL A 292 -4.25 26.93 30.68
C VAL A 292 -5.13 27.84 29.81
N SER A 293 -5.96 28.69 30.42
CA SER A 293 -6.88 29.55 29.68
C SER A 293 -6.20 30.50 28.69
N PRO A 294 -5.08 31.18 29.04
CA PRO A 294 -4.32 31.98 28.07
C PRO A 294 -3.89 31.18 26.83
N VAL A 295 -3.41 29.94 27.03
CA VAL A 295 -2.98 29.06 25.94
C VAL A 295 -4.16 28.62 25.07
N VAL A 296 -5.28 28.23 25.68
CA VAL A 296 -6.49 27.81 24.94
C VAL A 296 -7.04 28.96 24.10
N ASN A 297 -7.17 30.17 24.67
CA ASN A 297 -7.65 31.35 23.94
C ASN A 297 -6.74 31.69 22.73
N TYR A 298 -5.43 31.52 22.91
CA TYR A 298 -4.46 31.69 21.83
C TYR A 298 -4.69 30.69 20.69
N LEU A 299 -4.87 29.40 21.03
CA LEU A 299 -5.16 28.34 20.07
C LEU A 299 -6.50 28.55 19.35
N GLU A 300 -7.55 28.94 20.06
CA GLU A 300 -8.86 29.25 19.46
C GLU A 300 -8.75 30.36 18.41
N SER A 301 -8.00 31.42 18.74
CA SER A 301 -7.74 32.53 17.82
C SER A 301 -7.00 32.06 16.57
N MET A 302 -6.02 31.15 16.72
CA MET A 302 -5.31 30.55 15.60
C MET A 302 -6.23 29.69 14.71
N PHE A 303 -7.06 28.83 15.31
CA PHE A 303 -8.01 27.99 14.58
C PHE A 303 -9.07 28.81 13.84
N GLY A 304 -9.39 30.02 14.32
CA GLY A 304 -10.26 30.96 13.62
C GLY A 304 -9.82 31.23 12.17
N TYR A 305 -8.53 31.19 11.86
CA TYR A 305 -8.05 31.38 10.49
C TYR A 305 -8.37 30.21 9.55
N LEU A 306 -8.54 28.98 10.05
CA LEU A 306 -8.90 27.84 9.21
C LEU A 306 -10.30 27.99 8.61
N PHE A 307 -11.19 28.71 9.30
CA PHE A 307 -12.56 28.95 8.88
C PHE A 307 -12.76 30.33 8.27
N ASN A 308 -11.70 31.13 8.20
CA ASN A 308 -11.72 32.44 7.54
C ASN A 308 -11.46 32.28 6.05
N SER A 309 -12.46 32.57 5.22
CA SER A 309 -12.36 32.45 3.76
C SER A 309 -11.30 33.35 3.13
N ALA A 310 -10.89 34.42 3.81
CA ALA A 310 -9.80 35.31 3.38
C ALA A 310 -8.40 34.78 3.72
N SER A 311 -8.29 33.71 4.52
CA SER A 311 -7.01 33.08 4.83
C SER A 311 -6.43 32.35 3.60
N THR A 312 -5.10 32.32 3.54
CA THR A 312 -4.30 31.65 2.50
C THR A 312 -4.20 30.15 2.71
N ALA A 313 -4.24 29.69 3.96
CA ALA A 313 -4.28 28.28 4.32
C ALA A 313 -5.69 27.94 4.85
N VAL A 314 -6.55 27.45 3.95
CA VAL A 314 -7.95 27.10 4.23
C VAL A 314 -8.20 25.69 3.69
N PRO A 315 -8.85 24.80 4.46
CA PRO A 315 -9.17 23.46 3.98
C PRO A 315 -10.24 23.53 2.88
N ALA A 316 -10.05 22.77 1.82
CA ALA A 316 -11.02 22.61 0.74
C ALA A 316 -11.17 21.13 0.38
N TYR A 317 -12.38 20.73 -0.02
CA TYR A 317 -12.64 19.39 -0.52
C TYR A 317 -12.31 19.31 -2.02
N GLU A 318 -11.38 18.43 -2.39
CA GLU A 318 -11.00 18.13 -3.75
C GLU A 318 -11.79 16.89 -4.22
N THR A 319 -12.53 17.04 -5.32
CA THR A 319 -13.55 16.08 -5.75
C THR A 319 -13.03 14.97 -6.66
N ALA A 320 -11.88 15.14 -7.31
CA ALA A 320 -11.30 14.13 -8.19
C ALA A 320 -10.80 12.91 -7.39
N TRP A 321 -10.21 13.14 -6.23
CA TRP A 321 -9.65 12.08 -5.36
C TRP A 321 -10.43 11.91 -4.05
N GLY A 322 -11.30 12.86 -3.70
CA GLY A 322 -12.15 12.79 -2.51
C GLY A 322 -11.40 13.06 -1.21
N GLY A 323 -10.61 14.14 -1.17
CA GLY A 323 -9.76 14.50 -0.03
C GLY A 323 -9.92 15.94 0.44
N ILE A 324 -9.51 16.23 1.69
CA ILE A 324 -9.38 17.60 2.20
C ILE A 324 -7.94 18.06 2.00
N ILE A 325 -7.75 19.15 1.27
CA ILE A 325 -6.43 19.71 0.95
C ILE A 325 -6.35 21.18 1.34
N ASN A 326 -5.16 21.76 1.27
CA ASN A 326 -5.04 23.21 1.24
C ASN A 326 -5.64 23.73 -0.07
N ARG A 327 -6.60 24.67 0.02
CA ARG A 327 -7.23 25.32 -1.14
C ARG A 327 -6.23 25.86 -2.15
N ALA A 328 -5.09 26.38 -1.70
CA ALA A 328 -4.05 26.87 -2.59
C ALA A 328 -3.42 25.78 -3.48
N GLY A 329 -3.51 24.51 -3.08
CA GLY A 329 -2.96 23.37 -3.81
C GLY A 329 -3.95 22.69 -4.77
N TYR A 330 -5.21 23.12 -4.83
CA TYR A 330 -6.26 22.47 -5.63
C TYR A 330 -5.95 22.47 -7.13
N ASN A 331 -5.26 23.49 -7.64
CA ASN A 331 -4.99 23.68 -9.07
C ASN A 331 -3.50 23.65 -9.44
N ASN A 332 -2.64 23.08 -8.60
CA ASN A 332 -1.24 22.86 -8.95
C ASN A 332 -1.14 21.69 -9.94
N ILE A 333 -1.38 22.00 -11.22
CA ILE A 333 -1.18 21.13 -12.39
C ILE A 333 0.26 21.26 -12.88
#